data_AF-A0A346PDC2-F1
#
_entry.id   AF-A0A346PDC2-F1
#
_cell.length_a   1.000
_cell.length_b   1.000
_cell.length_c   1.000
_cell.angle_alpha   90.00
_cell.angle_beta   90.00
_cell.angle_gamma   90.00
#
_symmetry.space_group_name_H-M   'P 1'
#
loop_
_entity.id
_entity.type
_entity.pdbx_description
1 polymer ?
#
loop_
_entity_poly.entity_id
_entity_poly.type
_entity_poly.pdbx_seq_one_letter_code
_entity_poly.pdbx_strand_id
1 'polypeptide(L)'
;MSLLIRHRHVLAVSLVVVGLVFVLSFNAVGIVAQDREATVSATAFDPATEPETLESDHTVYVVDTGSPLGDEPREAVETAATDGEFDGEVSNAQAQFFATDSYEYVVFDGAVYAFESTVDGESVTLEFDERDPASAASEIAAPVDEAESAARDAIETGEPASTAPGTLENPIVETNGEFYAVTPDIDPGMALTTVIAPITTILAAVGVAFVITGGWLFRRFQAGEVRPLTVRRGTVLAAAAAPGMLVVSVLFRSGNSPMWVVVGTALAVASGLLLVAGVALARERLWRLAATLLGGPALLLAAGLVAAVLAGPVEGVMGVIFGAFGLVVVGIFAAPLVLVGYRFAVSGEPALADGQ
;
A
#
# COMPACT_ATOMS: atom_id res chain seq x y z
N MET A 1 -32.64 1.81 37.84
CA MET A 1 -33.02 2.36 36.51
C MET A 1 -32.02 3.40 35.98
N SER A 2 -31.47 4.30 36.82
CA SER A 2 -30.47 5.30 36.40
C SER A 2 -29.14 4.72 35.89
N LEU A 3 -28.66 3.61 36.48
CA LEU A 3 -27.42 2.95 36.07
C LEU A 3 -27.47 2.39 34.63
N LEU A 4 -28.58 1.73 34.26
CA LEU A 4 -28.76 1.16 32.91
C LEU A 4 -28.84 2.23 31.81
N ILE A 5 -29.39 3.42 32.12
CA ILE A 5 -29.43 4.56 31.19
C ILE A 5 -28.04 5.17 31.04
N ARG A 6 -27.30 5.30 32.15
CA ARG A 6 -25.92 5.80 32.17
C ARG A 6 -24.99 4.94 31.33
N HIS A 7 -25.07 3.61 31.44
CA HIS A 7 -24.22 2.68 30.68
C HIS A 7 -24.40 2.78 29.15
N ARG A 8 -25.60 3.10 28.66
CA ARG A 8 -25.87 3.21 27.21
C ARG A 8 -25.26 4.47 26.60
N HIS A 9 -25.39 5.60 27.30
CA HIS A 9 -24.78 6.85 26.88
C HIS A 9 -23.26 6.78 26.95
N VAL A 10 -22.73 6.18 28.03
CA VAL A 10 -21.28 5.93 28.16
C VAL A 10 -20.76 5.12 26.98
N LEU A 11 -21.41 4.02 26.61
CA LEU A 11 -20.99 3.21 25.47
C LEU A 11 -21.01 3.97 24.14
N ALA A 12 -22.07 4.75 23.87
CA ALA A 12 -22.16 5.55 22.66
C ALA A 12 -21.06 6.62 22.60
N VAL A 13 -20.79 7.31 23.73
CA VAL A 13 -19.71 8.28 23.84
C VAL A 13 -18.34 7.61 23.72
N SER A 14 -18.14 6.43 24.33
CA SER A 14 -16.90 5.67 24.21
C SER A 14 -16.60 5.29 22.76
N LEU A 15 -17.60 4.88 21.99
CA LEU A 15 -17.42 4.63 20.55
C LEU A 15 -16.96 5.90 19.82
N VAL A 16 -17.58 7.05 20.09
CA VAL A 16 -17.16 8.31 19.48
C VAL A 16 -15.73 8.67 19.87
N VAL A 17 -15.39 8.58 21.15
CA VAL A 17 -14.05 8.94 21.66
C VAL A 17 -12.99 8.01 21.09
N VAL A 18 -13.19 6.68 21.14
CA VAL A 18 -12.25 5.71 20.57
C VAL A 18 -12.13 5.89 19.06
N GLY A 19 -13.26 6.13 18.38
CA GLY A 19 -13.26 6.39 16.94
C GLY A 19 -12.49 7.66 16.58
N LEU A 20 -12.64 8.75 17.34
CA LEU A 20 -11.86 9.97 17.16
C LEU A 20 -10.39 9.75 17.44
N VAL A 21 -10.03 8.97 18.48
CA VAL A 21 -8.63 8.61 18.74
C VAL A 21 -8.03 7.86 17.55
N PHE A 22 -8.75 6.90 16.97
CA PHE A 22 -8.27 6.20 15.78
C PHE A 22 -8.14 7.11 14.56
N VAL A 23 -9.12 7.99 14.32
CA VAL A 23 -9.04 8.94 13.21
C VAL A 23 -7.90 9.94 13.41
N LEU A 24 -7.74 10.53 14.61
CA LEU A 24 -6.77 11.58 14.85
C LEU A 24 -5.34 11.03 14.99
N SER A 25 -5.13 10.02 15.84
CA SER A 25 -3.78 9.51 16.12
C SER A 25 -3.11 8.92 14.88
N PHE A 26 -3.87 8.27 14.00
CA PHE A 26 -3.31 7.60 12.84
C PHE A 26 -3.29 8.46 11.57
N ASN A 27 -4.02 9.57 11.53
CA ASN A 27 -3.83 10.58 10.47
C ASN A 27 -2.75 11.61 10.83
N ALA A 28 -2.50 11.90 12.12
CA ALA A 28 -1.37 12.74 12.54
C ALA A 28 -0.01 12.16 12.11
N VAL A 29 0.13 10.82 12.11
CA VAL A 29 1.32 10.14 11.61
C VAL A 29 1.49 10.33 10.09
N GLY A 30 0.39 10.39 9.33
CA GLY A 30 0.42 10.68 7.90
C GLY A 30 0.84 12.12 7.59
N ILE A 31 0.40 13.10 8.40
CA ILE A 31 0.81 14.50 8.25
C ILE A 31 2.32 14.67 8.50
N VAL A 32 2.84 14.01 9.54
CA VAL A 32 4.29 14.04 9.85
C VAL A 32 5.14 13.30 8.81
N ALA A 33 4.53 12.43 8.01
CA ALA A 33 5.18 11.76 6.89
C ALA A 33 5.20 12.63 5.62
N GLN A 34 4.15 13.42 5.38
CA GLN A 34 4.02 14.27 4.19
C GLN A 34 4.92 15.52 4.22
N ASP A 35 5.32 15.99 5.41
CA ASP A 35 6.27 17.10 5.57
C ASP A 35 7.75 16.62 5.58
N ARG A 36 8.01 15.32 5.38
CA ARG A 36 9.38 14.85 5.16
C ARG A 36 9.71 14.98 3.68
N GLU A 37 10.45 16.03 3.36
CA GLU A 37 11.17 16.15 2.09
C GLU A 37 12.04 14.89 1.92
N ALA A 38 12.00 14.25 0.76
CA ALA A 38 12.96 13.22 0.43
C ALA A 38 14.29 13.93 0.18
N THR A 39 15.39 13.43 0.73
CA THR A 39 16.72 13.97 0.43
C THR A 39 17.37 13.12 -0.63
N VAL A 40 18.15 13.75 -1.50
CA VAL A 40 18.94 13.06 -2.52
C VAL A 40 20.38 13.44 -2.33
N SER A 41 21.25 12.44 -2.35
CA SER A 41 22.70 12.64 -2.32
C SER A 41 23.30 12.25 -3.66
N ALA A 42 24.22 13.08 -4.15
CA ALA A 42 25.03 12.76 -5.31
C ALA A 42 26.41 12.31 -4.86
N THR A 43 26.82 11.11 -5.23
CA THR A 43 28.14 10.56 -4.92
C THR A 43 28.92 10.39 -6.21
N ALA A 44 30.08 11.03 -6.30
CA ALA A 44 31.00 10.82 -7.41
C ALA A 44 31.56 9.39 -7.35
N PHE A 45 31.61 8.71 -8.49
CA PHE A 45 32.18 7.37 -8.60
C PHE A 45 32.96 7.24 -9.91
N ASP A 46 33.90 6.30 -9.95
CA ASP A 46 34.64 5.97 -11.18
C ASP A 46 34.12 4.63 -11.74
N PRO A 47 33.41 4.63 -12.88
CA PRO A 47 32.87 3.41 -13.49
C PRO A 47 33.91 2.33 -13.75
N ALA A 48 35.18 2.71 -13.98
CA ALA A 48 36.24 1.76 -14.28
C ALA A 48 36.71 0.98 -13.03
N THR A 49 36.52 1.53 -11.83
CA THR A 49 36.91 0.89 -10.57
C THR A 49 35.75 0.47 -9.70
N GLU A 50 34.58 1.07 -9.90
CA GLU A 50 33.35 0.85 -9.12
C GLU A 50 32.12 0.62 -10.03
N PRO A 51 32.19 -0.34 -10.98
CA PRO A 51 31.10 -0.60 -11.95
C PRO A 51 29.80 -1.06 -11.29
N GLU A 52 29.84 -1.60 -10.08
CA GLU A 52 28.66 -1.94 -9.29
C GLU A 52 27.76 -0.74 -8.98
N THR A 53 28.32 0.48 -8.95
CA THR A 53 27.56 1.71 -8.65
C THR A 53 26.54 2.04 -9.74
N LEU A 54 26.72 1.46 -10.94
CA LEU A 54 25.77 1.56 -12.05
C LEU A 54 24.39 0.97 -11.70
N GLU A 55 24.27 0.13 -10.65
CA GLU A 55 23.00 -0.39 -10.13
C GLU A 55 22.01 0.69 -9.68
N SER A 56 22.49 1.93 -9.52
CA SER A 56 21.63 3.07 -9.27
C SER A 56 20.63 3.29 -10.42
N ASP A 57 20.98 2.87 -11.64
CA ASP A 57 20.07 2.87 -12.79
C ASP A 57 19.25 1.58 -12.89
N HIS A 58 17.94 1.73 -13.09
CA HIS A 58 16.99 0.63 -13.24
C HIS A 58 17.24 -0.28 -14.44
N THR A 59 18.04 0.16 -15.42
CA THR A 59 18.44 -0.62 -16.59
C THR A 59 19.66 -1.53 -16.32
N VAL A 60 20.26 -1.45 -15.13
CA VAL A 60 21.46 -2.21 -14.77
C VAL A 60 21.13 -3.22 -13.68
N TYR A 61 21.55 -4.47 -13.87
CA TYR A 61 21.45 -5.52 -12.86
C TYR A 61 22.83 -5.99 -12.40
N VAL A 62 23.12 -5.87 -11.11
CA VAL A 62 24.38 -6.36 -10.51
C VAL A 62 24.14 -7.72 -9.86
N VAL A 63 24.80 -8.74 -10.39
CA VAL A 63 24.55 -10.14 -10.00
C VAL A 63 25.10 -10.46 -8.60
N ASP A 64 26.15 -9.77 -8.18
CA ASP A 64 26.86 -10.06 -6.93
C ASP A 64 26.30 -9.31 -5.70
N THR A 65 25.63 -8.17 -5.90
CA THR A 65 24.95 -7.38 -4.85
C THR A 65 23.43 -7.51 -4.89
N GLY A 66 22.86 -7.90 -6.03
CA GLY A 66 21.44 -8.08 -6.22
C GLY A 66 20.82 -9.19 -5.36
N SER A 67 19.51 -9.39 -5.51
CA SER A 67 18.85 -10.55 -4.89
C SER A 67 19.56 -11.83 -5.33
N PRO A 68 19.98 -12.70 -4.39
CA PRO A 68 20.83 -13.83 -4.72
C PRO A 68 20.12 -14.73 -5.73
N LEU A 69 20.75 -14.89 -6.90
CA LEU A 69 20.34 -15.85 -7.88
C LEU A 69 20.42 -17.26 -7.29
N GLY A 70 19.47 -18.11 -7.65
CA GLY A 70 19.61 -19.55 -7.41
C GLY A 70 20.79 -20.12 -8.21
N ASP A 71 21.21 -21.34 -7.87
CA ASP A 71 22.37 -21.99 -8.50
C ASP A 71 22.23 -22.06 -10.04
N GLU A 72 21.06 -22.49 -10.55
CA GLU A 72 20.78 -22.61 -12.00
C GLU A 72 20.88 -21.25 -12.75
N PRO A 73 20.16 -20.17 -12.34
CA PRO A 73 20.34 -18.86 -12.96
C PRO A 73 21.76 -18.31 -12.87
N ARG A 74 22.48 -18.57 -11.76
CA ARG A 74 23.86 -18.09 -11.60
C ARG A 74 24.81 -18.80 -12.56
N GLU A 75 24.67 -20.11 -12.73
CA GLU A 75 25.46 -20.90 -13.69
C GLU A 75 25.21 -20.44 -15.14
N ALA A 76 23.97 -20.08 -15.48
CA ALA A 76 23.64 -19.52 -16.79
C ALA A 76 24.35 -18.18 -17.05
N VAL A 77 24.37 -17.28 -16.05
CA VAL A 77 25.11 -16.01 -16.13
C VAL A 77 26.61 -16.22 -16.24
N GLU A 78 27.17 -17.12 -15.42
CA GLU A 78 28.60 -17.44 -15.46
C GLU A 78 29.01 -18.01 -16.82
N THR A 79 28.16 -18.86 -17.41
CA THR A 79 28.36 -19.40 -18.76
C THR A 79 28.30 -18.30 -19.81
N ALA A 80 27.26 -17.46 -19.80
CA ALA A 80 27.12 -16.35 -20.75
C ALA A 80 28.27 -15.35 -20.63
N ALA A 81 28.72 -15.01 -19.43
CA ALA A 81 29.86 -14.12 -19.21
C ALA A 81 31.18 -14.71 -19.72
N THR A 82 31.32 -16.04 -19.70
CA THR A 82 32.53 -16.74 -20.17
C THR A 82 32.53 -16.97 -21.68
N ASP A 83 31.40 -17.40 -22.23
CA ASP A 83 31.29 -17.86 -23.63
C ASP A 83 30.66 -16.80 -24.54
N GLY A 84 30.13 -15.71 -23.98
CA GLY A 84 29.37 -14.65 -24.66
C GLY A 84 27.88 -14.99 -24.85
N GLU A 85 27.50 -16.26 -24.66
CA GLU A 85 26.14 -16.74 -24.85
C GLU A 85 25.83 -17.91 -23.90
N PHE A 86 24.59 -17.99 -23.43
CA PHE A 86 24.02 -19.19 -22.83
C PHE A 86 22.72 -19.54 -23.56
N ASP A 87 22.58 -20.79 -23.99
CA ASP A 87 21.32 -21.34 -24.52
C ASP A 87 21.03 -22.65 -23.77
N GLY A 88 19.98 -22.65 -22.95
CA GLY A 88 19.65 -23.79 -22.10
C GLY A 88 18.30 -23.67 -21.39
N GLU A 89 18.03 -24.62 -20.49
CA GLU A 89 16.81 -24.62 -19.69
C GLU A 89 17.11 -24.15 -18.27
N VAL A 90 16.29 -23.23 -17.74
CA VAL A 90 16.35 -22.74 -16.37
C VAL A 90 14.97 -22.87 -15.71
N SER A 91 14.91 -23.52 -14.55
CA SER A 91 13.66 -23.75 -13.85
C SER A 91 12.98 -22.43 -13.47
N ASN A 92 11.69 -22.29 -13.79
CA ASN A 92 10.91 -21.06 -13.57
C ASN A 92 11.52 -19.80 -14.21
N ALA A 93 12.19 -19.90 -15.36
CA ALA A 93 12.81 -18.78 -16.08
C ALA A 93 11.92 -17.51 -16.16
N GLN A 94 10.62 -17.67 -16.40
CA GLN A 94 9.63 -16.58 -16.49
C GLN A 94 9.44 -15.75 -15.21
N ALA A 95 9.91 -16.23 -14.06
CA ALA A 95 9.85 -15.53 -12.78
C ALA A 95 11.24 -15.07 -12.31
N GLN A 96 12.27 -15.24 -13.13
CA GLN A 96 13.65 -14.84 -12.86
C GLN A 96 13.98 -13.52 -13.56
N PHE A 97 15.17 -13.00 -13.29
CA PHE A 97 15.62 -11.72 -13.85
C PHE A 97 15.76 -11.72 -15.39
N PHE A 98 15.91 -12.88 -16.03
CA PHE A 98 15.98 -12.99 -17.51
C PHE A 98 14.68 -12.63 -18.22
N ALA A 99 13.56 -12.61 -17.51
CA ALA A 99 12.24 -12.36 -18.11
C ALA A 99 11.82 -10.89 -18.07
N THR A 100 12.73 -9.98 -17.69
CA THR A 100 12.45 -8.55 -17.71
C THR A 100 13.15 -7.88 -18.89
N ASP A 101 12.38 -7.15 -19.68
CA ASP A 101 12.90 -6.31 -20.77
C ASP A 101 13.50 -4.99 -20.25
N SER A 102 13.63 -4.85 -18.92
CA SER A 102 14.08 -3.61 -18.30
C SER A 102 15.59 -3.49 -18.22
N TYR A 103 16.34 -4.59 -18.27
CA TYR A 103 17.79 -4.56 -18.13
C TYR A 103 18.46 -4.47 -19.49
N GLU A 104 19.29 -3.45 -19.66
CA GLU A 104 20.15 -3.26 -20.83
C GLU A 104 21.60 -3.70 -20.51
N TYR A 105 21.97 -3.70 -19.22
CA TYR A 105 23.31 -4.04 -18.75
C TYR A 105 23.29 -4.98 -17.54
N VAL A 106 24.28 -5.87 -17.49
CA VAL A 106 24.55 -6.75 -16.34
C VAL A 106 25.98 -6.55 -15.86
N VAL A 107 26.17 -6.41 -14.55
CA VAL A 107 27.50 -6.42 -13.92
C VAL A 107 27.71 -7.75 -13.20
N PHE A 108 28.79 -8.44 -13.55
CA PHE A 108 29.16 -9.72 -12.97
C PHE A 108 30.67 -9.82 -12.80
N ASP A 109 31.13 -10.18 -11.60
CA ASP A 109 32.55 -10.27 -11.23
C ASP A 109 33.38 -9.01 -11.59
N GLY A 110 32.74 -7.83 -11.48
CA GLY A 110 33.34 -6.53 -11.77
C GLY A 110 33.46 -6.17 -13.26
N ALA A 111 32.95 -6.99 -14.18
CA ALA A 111 32.84 -6.67 -15.60
C ALA A 111 31.41 -6.24 -15.96
N VAL A 112 31.28 -5.34 -16.94
CA VAL A 112 30.00 -4.83 -17.43
C VAL A 112 29.71 -5.47 -18.78
N TYR A 113 28.50 -5.99 -18.95
CA TYR A 113 28.03 -6.63 -20.17
C TYR A 113 26.77 -5.95 -20.66
N ALA A 114 26.71 -5.62 -21.95
CA ALA A 114 25.43 -5.37 -22.60
C ALA A 114 24.67 -6.70 -22.64
N PHE A 115 23.41 -6.66 -22.22
CA PHE A 115 22.61 -7.83 -21.92
C PHE A 115 21.40 -7.92 -22.83
N GLU A 116 21.26 -9.05 -23.51
CA GLU A 116 20.02 -9.43 -24.18
C GLU A 116 19.56 -10.80 -23.66
N SER A 117 18.25 -10.96 -23.49
CA SER A 117 17.67 -12.24 -23.06
C SER A 117 16.38 -12.56 -23.80
N THR A 118 16.23 -13.83 -24.16
CA THR A 118 14.99 -14.39 -24.71
C THR A 118 14.54 -15.55 -23.83
N VAL A 119 13.27 -15.54 -23.43
CA VAL A 119 12.67 -16.60 -22.62
C VAL A 119 11.46 -17.20 -23.34
N ASP A 120 11.48 -18.52 -23.56
CA ASP A 120 10.33 -19.30 -24.06
C ASP A 120 10.07 -20.50 -23.14
N GLY A 121 9.06 -20.39 -22.26
CA GLY A 121 8.77 -21.44 -21.29
C GLY A 121 9.86 -21.53 -20.21
N GLU A 122 10.65 -22.60 -20.25
CA GLU A 122 11.83 -22.83 -19.41
C GLU A 122 13.13 -22.65 -20.20
N SER A 123 13.06 -22.50 -21.54
CA SER A 123 14.21 -22.20 -22.38
C SER A 123 14.61 -20.73 -22.23
N VAL A 124 15.90 -20.50 -22.04
CA VAL A 124 16.52 -19.20 -21.87
C VAL A 124 17.72 -19.09 -22.80
N THR A 125 17.74 -18.03 -23.57
CA THR A 125 18.92 -17.58 -24.31
C THR A 125 19.39 -16.26 -23.70
N LEU A 126 20.66 -16.18 -23.32
CA LEU A 126 21.33 -14.97 -22.82
C LEU A 126 22.48 -14.63 -23.75
N GLU A 127 22.60 -13.37 -24.12
CA GLU A 127 23.73 -12.84 -24.89
C GLU A 127 24.43 -11.76 -24.06
N PHE A 128 25.75 -11.91 -23.91
CA PHE A 128 26.61 -11.02 -23.13
C PHE A 128 27.68 -10.45 -24.07
N ASP A 129 27.64 -9.14 -24.28
CA ASP A 129 28.69 -8.41 -24.99
C ASP A 129 29.44 -7.54 -23.96
N GLU A 130 30.69 -7.90 -23.65
CA GLU A 130 31.50 -7.16 -22.67
C GLU A 130 31.71 -5.71 -23.13
N ARG A 131 31.38 -4.77 -22.26
CA ARG A 131 31.50 -3.33 -22.51
C ARG A 131 32.52 -2.70 -21.58
N ASP A 132 33.19 -1.68 -22.12
CA ASP A 132 33.98 -0.78 -21.31
C ASP A 132 33.06 -0.06 -20.30
N PRO A 133 33.33 -0.12 -18.99
CA PRO A 133 32.43 0.41 -17.97
C PRO A 133 32.18 1.92 -18.10
N ALA A 134 33.18 2.70 -18.50
CA ALA A 134 33.03 4.14 -18.69
C ALA A 134 32.15 4.47 -19.90
N SER A 135 32.28 3.68 -20.96
CA SER A 135 31.41 3.79 -22.15
C SER A 135 29.97 3.45 -21.81
N ALA A 136 29.72 2.35 -21.08
CA ALA A 136 28.38 1.98 -20.62
C ALA A 136 27.77 3.05 -19.69
N ALA A 137 28.56 3.57 -18.75
CA ALA A 137 28.12 4.67 -17.88
C ALA A 137 27.73 5.93 -18.67
N SER A 138 28.46 6.26 -19.73
CA SER A 138 28.16 7.40 -20.60
C SER A 138 26.87 7.21 -21.41
N GLU A 139 26.52 5.98 -21.76
CA GLU A 139 25.29 5.67 -22.51
C GLU A 139 24.04 5.83 -21.65
N ILE A 140 24.12 5.51 -20.35
CA ILE A 140 22.98 5.60 -19.41
C ILE A 140 22.94 6.92 -18.63
N ALA A 141 24.05 7.64 -18.50
CA ALA A 141 24.10 8.88 -17.76
C ALA A 141 23.35 10.01 -18.47
N ALA A 142 22.54 10.76 -17.71
CA ALA A 142 21.97 12.01 -18.19
C ALA A 142 22.98 13.15 -18.03
N PRO A 143 23.07 14.11 -18.97
CA PRO A 143 23.86 15.31 -18.76
C PRO A 143 23.26 16.14 -17.61
N VAL A 144 24.10 16.80 -16.82
CA VAL A 144 23.68 17.59 -15.64
C VAL A 144 22.58 18.62 -15.93
N ASP A 145 22.59 19.22 -17.12
CA ASP A 145 21.57 20.20 -17.53
C ASP A 145 20.16 19.59 -17.65
N GLU A 146 20.08 18.29 -17.90
CA GLU A 146 18.84 17.51 -18.01
C GLU A 146 18.45 16.81 -16.70
N ALA A 147 19.37 16.71 -15.75
CA ALA A 147 19.11 16.16 -14.42
C ALA A 147 18.04 16.96 -13.66
N GLU A 148 17.37 16.35 -12.69
CA GLU A 148 16.41 17.05 -11.83
C GLU A 148 17.09 18.16 -11.01
N SER A 149 16.35 19.22 -10.63
CA SER A 149 16.94 20.35 -9.90
C SER A 149 17.59 19.94 -8.58
N ALA A 150 17.00 18.98 -7.86
CA ALA A 150 17.57 18.47 -6.62
C ALA A 150 18.89 17.71 -6.86
N ALA A 151 18.97 16.92 -7.95
CA ALA A 151 20.20 16.24 -8.33
C ALA A 151 21.31 17.25 -8.69
N ARG A 152 20.97 18.29 -9.46
CA ARG A 152 21.92 19.37 -9.78
C ARG A 152 22.40 20.10 -8.54
N ASP A 153 21.48 20.49 -7.65
CA ASP A 153 21.82 21.18 -6.40
C ASP A 153 22.72 20.30 -5.53
N ALA A 154 22.45 18.98 -5.44
CA ALA A 154 23.27 18.05 -4.68
C ALA A 154 24.68 17.88 -5.26
N ILE A 155 24.81 17.84 -6.59
CA ILE A 155 26.11 17.77 -7.28
C ILE A 155 26.89 19.09 -7.10
N GLU A 156 26.23 20.24 -7.28
CA GLU A 156 26.87 21.56 -7.20
C GLU A 156 27.34 21.91 -5.78
N THR A 157 26.54 21.57 -4.78
CA THR A 157 26.82 21.93 -3.38
C THR A 157 27.62 20.84 -2.64
N GLY A 158 27.54 19.59 -3.11
CA GLY A 158 28.04 18.42 -2.39
C GLY A 158 27.27 18.09 -1.11
N GLU A 159 26.12 18.74 -0.88
CA GLU A 159 25.23 18.49 0.26
C GLU A 159 23.93 17.82 -0.23
N PRO A 160 23.28 16.97 0.59
CA PRO A 160 21.99 16.40 0.23
C PRO A 160 20.96 17.49 -0.07
N ALA A 161 20.26 17.35 -1.19
CA ALA A 161 19.24 18.31 -1.62
C ALA A 161 17.83 17.74 -1.44
N SER A 162 16.89 18.61 -1.10
CA SER A 162 15.48 18.24 -0.93
C SER A 162 14.79 18.01 -2.28
N THR A 163 14.06 16.91 -2.39
CA THR A 163 13.20 16.56 -3.52
C THR A 163 11.81 16.11 -3.06
N ALA A 164 10.86 16.10 -4.00
CA ALA A 164 9.56 15.51 -3.78
C ALA A 164 9.70 13.97 -3.74
N PRO A 165 8.94 13.26 -2.87
CA PRO A 165 8.98 11.81 -2.84
C PRO A 165 8.55 11.22 -4.21
N GLY A 166 9.42 10.39 -4.80
CA GLY A 166 9.22 9.79 -6.12
C GLY A 166 10.41 8.95 -6.57
N THR A 167 10.26 8.27 -7.71
CA THR A 167 11.39 7.63 -8.40
C THR A 167 12.15 8.71 -9.17
N LEU A 168 13.48 8.70 -9.07
CA LEU A 168 14.33 9.58 -9.87
C LEU A 168 14.30 9.09 -11.33
N GLU A 169 14.06 10.00 -12.28
CA GLU A 169 14.05 9.63 -13.70
C GLU A 169 15.46 9.32 -14.21
N ASN A 170 16.47 10.03 -13.71
CA ASN A 170 17.88 9.90 -14.12
C ASN A 170 18.78 9.76 -12.88
N PRO A 171 19.06 8.54 -12.41
CA PRO A 171 19.83 8.28 -11.21
C PRO A 171 21.34 8.37 -11.44
N ILE A 172 21.81 8.38 -12.69
CA ILE A 172 23.22 8.60 -13.03
C ILE A 172 23.33 9.89 -13.83
N VAL A 173 24.22 10.78 -13.39
CA VAL A 173 24.42 12.10 -14.00
C VAL A 173 25.88 12.29 -14.35
N GLU A 174 26.14 12.76 -15.57
CA GLU A 174 27.48 13.14 -16.03
C GLU A 174 27.65 14.66 -16.01
N THR A 175 28.76 15.12 -15.45
CA THR A 175 29.18 16.52 -15.54
C THR A 175 30.70 16.64 -15.65
N ASN A 176 31.19 17.44 -16.59
CA ASN A 176 32.63 17.68 -16.79
C ASN A 176 33.50 16.41 -16.92
N GLY A 177 32.94 15.29 -17.38
CA GLY A 177 33.63 14.00 -17.48
C GLY A 177 33.73 13.22 -16.17
N GLU A 178 32.99 13.61 -15.14
CA GLU A 178 32.82 12.89 -13.88
C GLU A 178 31.38 12.33 -13.78
N PHE A 179 31.25 11.12 -13.24
CA PHE A 179 29.97 10.45 -13.04
C PHE A 179 29.51 10.57 -11.59
N TYR A 180 28.22 10.86 -11.42
CA TYR A 180 27.58 10.99 -10.12
C TYR A 180 26.40 10.03 -10.04
N ALA A 181 26.40 9.18 -9.02
CA ALA A 181 25.26 8.36 -8.64
C ALA A 181 24.38 9.17 -7.70
N VAL A 182 23.16 9.43 -8.14
CA VAL A 182 22.14 10.20 -7.45
C VAL A 182 21.20 9.21 -6.76
N THR A 183 21.41 9.05 -5.46
CA THR A 183 20.66 8.07 -4.66
C THR A 183 19.70 8.80 -3.73
N PRO A 184 18.42 8.37 -3.63
CA PRO A 184 17.54 8.89 -2.60
C PRO A 184 18.07 8.46 -1.23
N ASP A 185 18.35 9.43 -0.37
CA ASP A 185 18.60 9.17 1.05
C ASP A 185 17.25 8.92 1.71
N ILE A 186 16.85 7.66 1.72
CA ILE A 186 15.60 7.23 2.34
C ILE A 186 15.79 7.35 3.85
N ASP A 187 15.34 8.48 4.42
CA ASP A 187 15.19 8.63 5.88
C ASP A 187 14.51 7.34 6.39
N PRO A 188 15.08 6.60 7.37
CA PRO A 188 14.44 5.41 7.92
C PRO A 188 12.99 5.69 8.41
N GLY A 189 12.65 6.95 8.69
CA GLY A 189 11.29 7.42 8.87
C GLY A 189 10.37 7.23 7.65
N MET A 190 10.85 7.50 6.43
CA MET A 190 10.11 7.28 5.17
C MET A 190 9.85 5.80 4.89
N ALA A 191 10.84 4.93 5.07
CA ALA A 191 10.64 3.47 4.95
C ALA A 191 9.58 2.95 5.94
N LEU A 192 9.58 3.49 7.17
CA LEU A 192 8.58 3.18 8.18
C LEU A 192 7.17 3.65 7.73
N THR A 193 7.06 4.76 7.02
CA THR A 193 5.77 5.30 6.57
C THR A 193 5.12 4.44 5.49
N THR A 194 5.89 3.83 4.57
CA THR A 194 5.37 2.87 3.59
C THR A 194 4.76 1.64 4.27
N VAL A 195 5.36 1.18 5.37
CA VAL A 195 4.85 0.06 6.18
C VAL A 195 3.66 0.47 7.08
N ILE A 196 3.64 1.71 7.58
CA ILE A 196 2.62 2.19 8.52
C ILE A 196 1.38 2.76 7.81
N ALA A 197 1.50 3.30 6.60
CA ALA A 197 0.40 3.82 5.78
C ALA A 197 -0.81 2.86 5.66
N PRO A 198 -0.63 1.56 5.38
CA PRO A 198 -1.75 0.62 5.36
C PRO A 198 -2.43 0.51 6.74
N ILE A 199 -1.65 0.36 7.80
CA ILE A 199 -2.17 0.20 9.18
C ILE A 199 -2.98 1.44 9.58
N THR A 200 -2.45 2.64 9.32
CA THR A 200 -3.14 3.89 9.64
C THR A 200 -4.44 4.05 8.87
N THR A 201 -4.46 3.64 7.59
CA THR A 201 -5.68 3.66 6.76
C THR A 201 -6.75 2.74 7.31
N ILE A 202 -6.36 1.52 7.69
CA ILE A 202 -7.29 0.53 8.25
C ILE A 202 -7.87 1.03 9.58
N LEU A 203 -7.03 1.53 10.48
CA LEU A 203 -7.48 2.01 11.79
C LEU A 203 -8.34 3.27 11.68
N ALA A 204 -8.01 4.19 10.77
CA ALA A 204 -8.85 5.36 10.50
C ALA A 204 -10.25 4.94 9.99
N ALA A 205 -10.32 3.95 9.09
CA ALA A 205 -11.58 3.41 8.58
C ALA A 205 -12.44 2.78 9.69
N VAL A 206 -11.82 2.02 10.60
CA VAL A 206 -12.50 1.50 11.82
C VAL A 206 -12.99 2.65 12.68
N GLY A 207 -12.16 3.67 12.88
CA GLY A 207 -12.48 4.86 13.66
C GLY A 207 -13.70 5.61 13.11
N VAL A 208 -13.78 5.81 11.80
CA VAL A 208 -14.93 6.42 11.13
C VAL A 208 -16.22 5.64 11.40
N ALA A 209 -16.19 4.32 11.28
CA ALA A 209 -17.36 3.48 11.57
C ALA A 209 -17.81 3.62 13.04
N PHE A 210 -16.86 3.75 13.97
CA PHE A 210 -17.14 3.96 15.40
C PHE A 210 -17.76 5.33 15.67
N VAL A 211 -17.21 6.40 15.09
CA VAL A 211 -17.74 7.76 15.25
C VAL A 211 -19.17 7.85 14.74
N ILE A 212 -19.44 7.31 13.55
CA ILE A 212 -20.79 7.34 12.95
C ILE A 212 -21.78 6.53 13.78
N THR A 213 -21.40 5.31 14.17
CA THR A 213 -22.28 4.44 14.96
C THR A 213 -22.54 5.03 16.34
N GLY A 214 -21.48 5.49 17.03
CA GLY A 214 -21.56 6.08 18.36
C GLY A 214 -22.38 7.37 18.37
N GLY A 215 -22.14 8.28 17.43
CA GLY A 215 -22.87 9.54 17.31
C GLY A 215 -24.36 9.33 17.03
N TRP A 216 -24.67 8.37 16.13
CA TRP A 216 -26.06 8.02 15.85
C TRP A 216 -26.76 7.37 17.05
N LEU A 217 -26.11 6.43 17.74
CA LEU A 217 -26.65 5.79 18.94
C LEU A 217 -26.87 6.81 20.06
N PHE A 218 -25.93 7.73 20.27
CA PHE A 218 -26.06 8.79 21.26
C PHE A 218 -27.31 9.63 21.01
N ARG A 219 -27.52 10.06 19.76
CA ARG A 219 -28.73 10.81 19.38
C ARG A 219 -30.02 10.01 19.61
N ARG A 220 -30.02 8.71 19.32
CA ARG A 220 -31.18 7.83 19.55
C ARG A 220 -31.46 7.60 21.03
N PHE A 221 -30.42 7.49 21.85
CA PHE A 221 -30.57 7.36 23.30
C PHE A 221 -31.09 8.65 23.95
N GLN A 222 -30.70 9.83 23.45
CA GLN A 222 -31.31 11.09 23.87
C GLN A 222 -32.80 11.17 23.53
N ALA A 223 -33.21 10.60 22.39
CA ALA A 223 -34.62 10.49 22.00
C ALA A 223 -35.40 9.42 22.80
N GLY A 224 -34.76 8.73 23.75
CA GLY A 224 -35.39 7.73 24.62
C GLY A 224 -35.47 6.31 24.04
N GLU A 225 -34.90 6.04 22.86
CA GLU A 225 -34.93 4.70 22.27
C GLU A 225 -34.02 3.73 23.05
N VAL A 226 -34.51 2.53 23.36
CA VAL A 226 -33.78 1.53 24.15
C VAL A 226 -33.00 0.54 23.29
N ARG A 227 -33.58 0.13 22.16
CA ARG A 227 -33.00 -0.80 21.18
C ARG A 227 -33.26 -0.23 19.79
N PRO A 228 -32.44 0.72 19.30
CA PRO A 228 -32.75 1.42 18.07
C PRO A 228 -32.31 0.66 16.80
N LEU A 229 -31.54 -0.43 16.90
CA LEU A 229 -30.91 -1.05 15.74
C LEU A 229 -31.81 -2.09 15.06
N THR A 230 -31.90 -1.95 13.74
CA THR A 230 -32.48 -2.94 12.82
C THR A 230 -31.49 -3.17 11.69
N VAL A 231 -31.65 -4.25 10.92
CA VAL A 231 -30.77 -4.53 9.77
C VAL A 231 -30.70 -3.32 8.83
N ARG A 232 -31.86 -2.72 8.50
CA ARG A 232 -31.93 -1.53 7.63
C ARG A 232 -31.14 -0.35 8.19
N ARG A 233 -31.32 -0.03 9.48
CA ARG A 233 -30.60 1.07 10.13
C ARG A 233 -29.10 0.79 10.23
N GLY A 234 -28.72 -0.45 10.51
CA GLY A 234 -27.32 -0.88 10.51
C GLY A 234 -26.68 -0.74 9.12
N THR A 235 -27.36 -1.17 8.05
CA THR A 235 -26.87 -1.02 6.67
C THR A 235 -26.73 0.45 6.28
N VAL A 236 -27.65 1.33 6.70
CA VAL A 236 -27.53 2.78 6.48
C VAL A 236 -26.32 3.35 7.21
N LEU A 237 -26.04 2.90 8.43
CA LEU A 237 -24.84 3.33 9.18
C LEU A 237 -23.55 2.83 8.53
N ALA A 238 -23.53 1.58 8.04
CA ALA A 238 -22.40 1.04 7.31
C ALA A 238 -22.14 1.82 6.02
N ALA A 239 -23.19 2.12 5.25
CA ALA A 239 -23.07 2.94 4.05
C ALA A 239 -22.63 4.39 4.35
N ALA A 240 -23.09 4.97 5.47
CA ALA A 240 -22.68 6.30 5.91
C ALA A 240 -21.19 6.38 6.28
N ALA A 241 -20.52 5.25 6.54
CA ALA A 241 -19.08 5.21 6.76
C ALA A 241 -18.27 5.62 5.52
N ALA A 242 -18.79 5.38 4.31
CA ALA A 242 -18.14 5.80 3.08
C ALA A 242 -17.96 7.33 2.98
N PRO A 243 -19.01 8.17 3.04
CA PRO A 243 -18.82 9.62 3.01
C PRO A 243 -18.05 10.14 4.23
N GLY A 244 -18.16 9.50 5.39
CA GLY A 244 -17.32 9.85 6.55
C GLY A 244 -15.83 9.64 6.28
N MET A 245 -15.48 8.54 5.63
CA MET A 245 -14.09 8.25 5.25
C MET A 245 -13.60 9.20 4.17
N LEU A 246 -14.44 9.54 3.18
CA LEU A 246 -14.08 10.55 2.18
C LEU A 246 -13.77 11.91 2.80
N VAL A 247 -14.55 12.35 3.79
CA VAL A 247 -14.25 13.58 4.54
C VAL A 247 -12.90 13.48 5.27
N VAL A 248 -12.60 12.34 5.90
CA VAL A 248 -11.29 12.11 6.54
C VAL A 248 -10.16 12.15 5.50
N SER A 249 -10.32 11.51 4.35
CA SER A 249 -9.33 11.54 3.28
C SER A 249 -9.09 12.96 2.75
N VAL A 250 -10.15 13.75 2.55
CA VAL A 250 -10.02 15.14 2.09
C VAL A 250 -9.34 16.03 3.14
N LEU A 251 -9.65 15.85 4.43
CA LEU A 251 -9.12 16.70 5.50
C LEU A 251 -7.68 16.39 5.87
N PHE A 252 -7.25 15.13 5.76
CA PHE A 252 -5.98 14.68 6.33
C PHE A 252 -5.03 14.02 5.34
N ARG A 253 -5.46 13.80 4.09
CA ARG A 253 -4.70 13.03 3.09
C ARG A 253 -4.74 13.70 1.72
N SER A 254 -4.45 15.00 1.67
CA SER A 254 -4.21 15.69 0.39
C SER A 254 -3.00 15.06 -0.31
N GLY A 255 -3.12 14.72 -1.59
CA GLY A 255 -2.03 14.11 -2.38
C GLY A 255 -1.87 12.59 -2.25
N ASN A 256 -2.72 11.90 -1.48
CA ASN A 256 -2.65 10.44 -1.38
C ASN A 256 -3.04 9.76 -2.69
N SER A 257 -2.43 8.61 -3.00
CA SER A 257 -2.85 7.79 -4.14
C SER A 257 -4.35 7.48 -4.08
N PRO A 258 -5.06 7.51 -5.23
CA PRO A 258 -6.48 7.22 -5.31
C PRO A 258 -6.83 5.79 -4.82
N MET A 259 -5.88 4.85 -4.88
CA MET A 259 -6.03 3.51 -4.32
C MET A 259 -6.33 3.56 -2.81
N TRP A 260 -5.60 4.37 -2.04
CA TRP A 260 -5.82 4.47 -0.59
C TRP A 260 -7.18 5.08 -0.23
N VAL A 261 -7.68 6.00 -1.06
CA VAL A 261 -9.02 6.59 -0.88
C VAL A 261 -10.09 5.52 -1.11
N VAL A 262 -9.98 4.75 -2.19
CA VAL A 262 -10.94 3.70 -2.56
C VAL A 262 -10.94 2.56 -1.54
N VAL A 263 -9.75 2.03 -1.22
CA VAL A 263 -9.59 0.92 -0.26
C VAL A 263 -9.99 1.35 1.15
N GLY A 264 -9.59 2.54 1.61
CA GLY A 264 -9.99 3.08 2.91
C GLY A 264 -11.50 3.25 3.04
N THR A 265 -12.16 3.74 2.00
CA THR A 265 -13.62 3.88 1.94
C THR A 265 -14.31 2.52 2.04
N ALA A 266 -13.81 1.52 1.32
CA ALA A 266 -14.32 0.16 1.39
C ALA A 266 -14.14 -0.47 2.78
N LEU A 267 -12.97 -0.30 3.40
CA LEU A 267 -12.71 -0.76 4.77
C LEU A 267 -13.64 -0.11 5.80
N ALA A 268 -14.00 1.16 5.62
CA ALA A 268 -14.90 1.86 6.55
C ALA A 268 -16.32 1.26 6.47
N VAL A 269 -16.80 0.98 5.26
CA VAL A 269 -18.08 0.29 5.04
C VAL A 269 -18.04 -1.14 5.58
N ALA A 270 -16.97 -1.89 5.30
CA ALA A 270 -16.78 -3.25 5.79
C ALA A 270 -16.77 -3.30 7.34
N SER A 271 -16.12 -2.33 8.00
CA SER A 271 -16.16 -2.17 9.45
C SER A 271 -17.59 -1.95 9.95
N GLY A 272 -18.36 -1.10 9.27
CA GLY A 272 -19.77 -0.88 9.57
C GLY A 272 -20.66 -2.12 9.37
N LEU A 273 -20.34 -3.00 8.42
CA LEU A 273 -21.09 -4.23 8.19
C LEU A 273 -21.03 -5.20 9.38
N LEU A 274 -20.00 -5.13 10.22
CA LEU A 274 -19.93 -5.92 11.46
C LEU A 274 -21.04 -5.56 12.45
N LEU A 275 -21.49 -4.29 12.46
CA LEU A 275 -22.68 -3.88 13.20
C LEU A 275 -23.92 -4.63 12.70
N VAL A 276 -24.05 -4.76 11.38
CA VAL A 276 -25.17 -5.45 10.73
C VAL A 276 -25.13 -6.95 11.03
N ALA A 277 -23.93 -7.56 11.00
CA ALA A 277 -23.72 -8.94 11.36
C ALA A 277 -24.17 -9.21 12.81
N GLY A 278 -23.84 -8.31 13.75
CA GLY A 278 -24.34 -8.38 15.13
C GLY A 278 -25.87 -8.34 15.25
N VAL A 279 -26.52 -7.45 14.49
CA VAL A 279 -28.00 -7.39 14.45
C VAL A 279 -28.62 -8.64 13.83
N ALA A 280 -28.00 -9.21 12.79
CA ALA A 280 -28.45 -10.43 12.14
C ALA A 280 -28.29 -11.64 13.07
N LEU A 281 -27.18 -11.71 13.81
CA LEU A 281 -26.90 -12.73 14.82
C LEU A 281 -27.94 -12.71 15.95
N ALA A 282 -28.29 -11.53 16.46
CA ALA A 282 -29.34 -11.37 17.49
C ALA A 282 -30.74 -11.77 17.03
N ARG A 283 -30.95 -11.93 15.72
CA ARG A 283 -32.24 -12.30 15.12
C ARG A 283 -32.22 -13.70 14.51
N GLU A 284 -31.15 -14.46 14.72
CA GLU A 284 -30.95 -15.81 14.17
C GLU A 284 -31.11 -15.89 12.63
N ARG A 285 -30.86 -14.77 11.93
CA ARG A 285 -30.96 -14.69 10.47
C ARG A 285 -29.65 -15.06 9.81
N LEU A 286 -29.31 -16.35 9.85
CA LEU A 286 -28.04 -16.90 9.38
C LEU A 286 -27.72 -16.51 7.92
N TRP A 287 -28.70 -16.49 7.03
CA TRP A 287 -28.50 -16.05 5.64
C TRP A 287 -28.03 -14.59 5.53
N ARG A 288 -28.54 -13.69 6.37
CA ARG A 288 -28.12 -12.29 6.38
C ARG A 288 -26.76 -12.10 7.05
N LEU A 289 -26.43 -12.97 8.01
CA LEU A 289 -25.11 -13.02 8.61
C LEU A 289 -24.07 -13.47 7.57
N ALA A 290 -24.34 -14.54 6.83
CA ALA A 290 -23.48 -14.99 5.74
C ALA A 290 -23.29 -13.88 4.67
N ALA A 291 -24.39 -13.24 4.24
CA ALA A 291 -24.32 -12.15 3.26
C ALA A 291 -23.51 -10.93 3.75
N THR A 292 -23.55 -10.59 5.03
CA THR A 292 -22.79 -9.46 5.58
C THR A 292 -21.31 -9.79 5.77
N LEU A 293 -21.00 -11.02 6.19
CA LEU A 293 -19.62 -11.49 6.31
C LEU A 293 -18.92 -11.63 4.96
N LEU A 294 -19.64 -12.06 3.92
CA LEU A 294 -19.12 -12.11 2.54
C LEU A 294 -19.11 -10.74 1.86
N GLY A 295 -19.97 -9.81 2.29
CA GLY A 295 -20.08 -8.48 1.71
C GLY A 295 -18.82 -7.63 1.89
N GLY A 296 -18.13 -7.73 3.03
CA GLY A 296 -16.86 -7.02 3.27
C GLY A 296 -15.75 -7.43 2.29
N PRO A 297 -15.42 -8.73 2.18
CA PRO A 297 -14.47 -9.25 1.19
C PRO A 297 -14.85 -8.91 -0.26
N ALA A 298 -16.11 -9.08 -0.64
CA ALA A 298 -16.56 -8.74 -1.99
C ALA A 298 -16.39 -7.24 -2.31
N LEU A 299 -16.68 -6.37 -1.34
CA LEU A 299 -16.49 -4.92 -1.48
C LEU A 299 -15.01 -4.56 -1.66
N LEU A 300 -14.11 -5.23 -0.93
CA LEU A 300 -12.67 -4.97 -1.03
C LEU A 300 -12.06 -5.48 -2.33
N LEU A 301 -12.53 -6.61 -2.83
CA LEU A 301 -12.16 -7.07 -4.18
C LEU A 301 -12.62 -6.07 -5.24
N ALA A 302 -13.85 -5.57 -5.15
CA ALA A 302 -14.35 -4.53 -6.05
C ALA A 302 -13.54 -3.22 -5.92
N ALA A 303 -13.17 -2.84 -4.71
CA ALA A 303 -12.33 -1.68 -4.44
C ALA A 303 -10.92 -1.82 -5.05
N GLY A 304 -10.31 -3.00 -4.95
CA GLY A 304 -9.02 -3.31 -5.60
C GLY A 304 -9.09 -3.22 -7.11
N LEU A 305 -10.17 -3.73 -7.72
CA LEU A 305 -10.40 -3.59 -9.17
C LEU A 305 -10.58 -2.12 -9.58
N VAL A 306 -11.32 -1.33 -8.80
CA VAL A 306 -11.47 0.11 -9.06
C VAL A 306 -10.13 0.83 -8.91
N ALA A 307 -9.33 0.49 -7.90
CA ALA A 307 -7.97 1.02 -7.73
C ALA A 307 -7.08 0.68 -8.93
N ALA A 308 -7.16 -0.56 -9.45
CA ALA A 308 -6.43 -0.99 -10.64
C ALA A 308 -6.75 -0.12 -11.87
N VAL A 309 -8.03 0.23 -12.04
CA VAL A 309 -8.48 1.08 -13.15
C VAL A 309 -8.03 2.53 -12.98
N LEU A 310 -7.97 3.03 -11.74
CA LEU A 310 -7.63 4.43 -11.46
C LEU A 310 -6.13 4.72 -11.42
N ALA A 311 -5.32 3.74 -11.02
CA ALA A 311 -3.92 3.95 -10.70
C ALA A 311 -2.96 2.90 -11.28
N GLY A 312 -3.47 1.98 -12.09
CA GLY A 312 -2.68 0.94 -12.75
C GLY A 312 -2.69 -0.41 -12.03
N PRO A 313 -2.24 -1.48 -12.72
CA PRO A 313 -2.40 -2.86 -12.27
C PRO A 313 -1.65 -3.16 -10.96
N VAL A 314 -0.45 -2.59 -10.77
CA VAL A 314 0.36 -2.78 -9.56
C VAL A 314 -0.36 -2.25 -8.32
N GLU A 315 -0.91 -1.04 -8.37
CA GLU A 315 -1.69 -0.47 -7.26
C GLU A 315 -2.98 -1.27 -7.01
N GLY A 316 -3.59 -1.81 -8.07
CA GLY A 316 -4.74 -2.72 -7.97
C GLY A 316 -4.43 -3.97 -7.15
N VAL A 317 -3.33 -4.66 -7.48
CA VAL A 317 -2.88 -5.86 -6.77
C VAL A 317 -2.56 -5.54 -5.32
N MET A 318 -1.80 -4.46 -5.08
CA MET A 318 -1.54 -3.97 -3.73
C MET A 318 -2.84 -3.68 -2.97
N GLY A 319 -3.84 -3.11 -3.64
CA GLY A 319 -5.14 -2.78 -3.06
C GLY A 319 -5.88 -4.01 -2.56
N VAL A 320 -5.80 -5.11 -3.31
CA VAL A 320 -6.37 -6.40 -2.91
C VAL A 320 -5.62 -6.99 -1.71
N ILE A 321 -4.27 -7.00 -1.75
CA ILE A 321 -3.43 -7.53 -0.66
C ILE A 321 -3.71 -6.76 0.64
N PHE A 322 -3.66 -5.43 0.58
CA PHE A 322 -3.95 -4.59 1.74
C PHE A 322 -5.42 -4.65 2.17
N GLY A 323 -6.36 -4.84 1.24
CA GLY A 323 -7.75 -5.11 1.57
C GLY A 323 -7.91 -6.41 2.37
N ALA A 324 -7.24 -7.49 1.95
CA ALA A 324 -7.26 -8.78 2.64
C ALA A 324 -6.64 -8.69 4.04
N PHE A 325 -5.46 -8.07 4.16
CA PHE A 325 -4.85 -7.77 5.46
C PHE A 325 -5.76 -6.89 6.32
N GLY A 326 -6.36 -5.87 5.70
CA GLY A 326 -7.31 -4.96 6.31
C GLY A 326 -8.52 -5.67 6.90
N LEU A 327 -9.05 -6.72 6.26
CA LEU A 327 -10.14 -7.52 6.84
C LEU A 327 -9.78 -8.19 8.16
N VAL A 328 -8.56 -8.71 8.28
CA VAL A 328 -8.10 -9.35 9.51
C VAL A 328 -8.05 -8.31 10.64
N VAL A 329 -7.43 -7.16 10.36
CA VAL A 329 -7.30 -6.06 11.31
C VAL A 329 -8.68 -5.46 11.66
N VAL A 330 -9.54 -5.21 10.67
CA VAL A 330 -10.94 -4.79 10.88
C VAL A 330 -11.67 -5.82 11.74
N GLY A 331 -11.52 -7.12 11.47
CA GLY A 331 -12.11 -8.18 12.28
C GLY A 331 -11.74 -8.08 13.75
N ILE A 332 -10.48 -7.75 14.06
CA ILE A 332 -9.99 -7.59 15.44
C ILE A 332 -10.51 -6.28 16.06
N PHE A 333 -10.26 -5.15 15.41
CA PHE A 333 -10.49 -3.84 16.01
C PHE A 333 -11.95 -3.37 15.92
N ALA A 334 -12.71 -3.83 14.92
CA ALA A 334 -14.12 -3.52 14.76
C ALA A 334 -15.06 -4.61 15.29
N ALA A 335 -14.55 -5.73 15.83
CA ALA A 335 -15.33 -6.74 16.56
C ALA A 335 -16.31 -6.15 17.61
N PRO A 336 -15.97 -5.08 18.37
CA PRO A 336 -16.92 -4.46 19.29
C PRO A 336 -18.24 -4.03 18.64
N LEU A 337 -18.26 -3.68 17.34
CA LEU A 337 -19.49 -3.34 16.63
C LEU A 337 -20.45 -4.53 16.51
N VAL A 338 -19.94 -5.76 16.41
CA VAL A 338 -20.79 -6.97 16.44
C VAL A 338 -21.53 -7.05 17.77
N LEU A 339 -20.84 -6.83 18.89
CA LEU A 339 -21.43 -6.86 20.23
C LEU A 339 -22.47 -5.74 20.40
N VAL A 340 -22.19 -4.55 19.89
CA VAL A 340 -23.12 -3.41 19.89
C VAL A 340 -24.36 -3.72 19.08
N GLY A 341 -24.19 -4.24 17.86
CA GLY A 341 -25.27 -4.65 16.98
C GLY A 341 -26.17 -5.69 17.62
N TYR A 342 -25.56 -6.70 18.23
CA TYR A 342 -26.27 -7.76 18.94
C TYR A 342 -27.07 -7.20 20.13
N ARG A 343 -26.43 -6.41 21.00
CA ARG A 343 -27.03 -5.90 22.24
C ARG A 343 -28.19 -4.94 22.03
N PHE A 344 -28.14 -4.11 20.99
CA PHE A 344 -29.11 -3.05 20.74
C PHE A 344 -30.08 -3.36 19.58
N ALA A 345 -30.06 -4.58 19.06
CA ALA A 345 -31.04 -5.06 18.09
C ALA A 345 -32.46 -5.02 18.67
N VAL A 346 -33.42 -4.52 17.90
CA VAL A 346 -34.85 -4.69 18.20
C VAL A 346 -35.18 -6.19 18.10
N SER A 347 -35.66 -6.80 19.17
CA SER A 347 -36.30 -8.12 19.17
C SER A 347 -37.65 -8.03 18.43
N GLY A 348 -37.89 -8.90 17.44
CA GLY A 348 -39.27 -9.16 16.94
C GLY A 348 -39.94 -10.17 17.88
N GLU A 349 -41.24 -10.15 18.13
CA GLU A 349 -42.37 -9.82 17.26
C GLU A 349 -43.27 -8.66 17.79
N PRO A 350 -43.99 -7.94 16.91
CA PRO A 350 -45.30 -7.41 17.31
C PRO A 350 -46.24 -8.62 17.47
N ALA A 351 -46.82 -8.77 18.66
CA ALA A 351 -47.89 -9.75 18.88
C ALA A 351 -48.93 -9.59 17.77
N LEU A 352 -49.19 -10.68 17.04
CA LEU A 352 -50.46 -10.84 16.37
C LEU A 352 -51.51 -10.63 17.45
N ALA A 353 -52.29 -9.57 17.32
CA ALA A 353 -53.46 -9.38 18.14
C ALA A 353 -54.38 -10.56 17.86
N ASP A 354 -54.50 -11.46 18.82
CA ASP A 354 -55.67 -12.32 18.94
C ASP A 354 -56.91 -11.41 18.91
N GLY A 355 -57.79 -11.66 17.93
CA GLY A 355 -59.13 -11.09 17.89
C GLY A 355 -59.56 -10.64 16.50
N GLN A 356 -60.01 -11.59 15.68
CA GLN A 356 -61.46 -11.80 15.46
C GLN A 356 -61.75 -13.25 15.11
#